data_AF-A0A959VNV8-F1
#
_entry.id   AF-A0A959VNV8-F1
#
_cell.length_a   1.000
_cell.length_b   1.000
_cell.length_c   1.000
_cell.angle_alpha   90.00
_cell.angle_beta   90.00
_cell.angle_gamma   90.00
#
_symmetry.space_group_name_H-M   'P 1'
#
loop_
_entity.id
_entity.type
_entity.pdbx_description
1 polymer ?
#
loop_
_entity_poly.entity_id
_entity_poly.type
_entity_poly.pdbx_seq_one_letter_code
_entity_poly.pdbx_strand_id
1 'polypeptide(L)'
;FIAVPMEEVKGNLDRYGCGEGVEFVPGFFEDTMPDMAAGTWSIVRLDGDSYESTMLTLAKLYPGLSKGGYLIVDDYGALPECRRAVTEYREAHGITAPIETIDWTGVRWRKETESEPEKGEAPVPSRREKTDRRVVRQGGLRIPTMRERLLQDEVDRLKAELEQVEATEK
;
A
#
# COMPACT_ATOMS: atom_id res chain seq x y z
N PHE A 1 -1.04 -12.17 -15.30
CA PHE A 1 -0.79 -12.14 -13.86
C PHE A 1 0.36 -11.17 -13.63
N ILE A 2 0.12 -10.05 -12.95
CA ILE A 2 1.16 -9.08 -12.62
C ILE A 2 1.81 -9.59 -11.34
N ALA A 3 3.04 -10.06 -11.41
CA ALA A 3 3.76 -10.59 -10.26
C ALA A 3 5.16 -10.00 -10.22
N VAL A 4 5.46 -9.28 -9.14
CA VAL A 4 6.78 -8.71 -8.86
C VAL A 4 7.29 -9.38 -7.58
N PRO A 5 8.50 -9.99 -7.59
CA PRO A 5 9.09 -10.58 -6.39
C PRO A 5 9.26 -9.56 -5.27
N MET A 6 9.08 -9.99 -4.01
CA MET A 6 9.19 -9.11 -2.84
C MET A 6 10.60 -8.49 -2.75
N GLU A 7 11.63 -9.23 -3.12
CA GLU A 7 13.03 -8.78 -3.15
C GLU A 7 13.22 -7.61 -4.10
N GLU A 8 12.52 -7.59 -5.24
CA GLU A 8 12.54 -6.47 -6.18
C GLU A 8 11.85 -5.24 -5.59
N VAL A 9 10.71 -5.41 -4.92
CA VAL A 9 10.01 -4.31 -4.23
C VAL A 9 10.87 -3.72 -3.10
N LYS A 10 11.53 -4.56 -2.31
CA LYS A 10 12.49 -4.13 -1.28
C LYS A 10 13.66 -3.36 -1.88
N GLY A 11 14.29 -3.94 -2.91
CA GLY A 11 15.39 -3.28 -3.63
C GLY A 11 14.99 -1.92 -4.21
N ASN A 12 13.76 -1.79 -4.71
CA ASN A 12 13.22 -0.52 -5.17
C ASN A 12 13.10 0.51 -4.03
N LEU A 13 12.60 0.13 -2.85
CA LEU A 13 12.52 1.03 -1.70
C LEU A 13 13.90 1.43 -1.16
N ASP A 14 14.82 0.47 -1.06
CA ASP A 14 16.19 0.70 -0.60
C ASP A 14 16.95 1.65 -1.53
N ARG A 15 16.73 1.51 -2.85
CA ARG A 15 17.31 2.40 -3.87
C ARG A 15 16.96 3.88 -3.66
N TYR A 16 15.82 4.17 -3.03
CA TYR A 16 15.38 5.53 -2.70
C TYR A 16 15.61 5.92 -1.23
N GLY A 17 16.25 5.06 -0.43
CA GLY A 17 16.41 5.26 1.01
C GLY A 17 15.09 5.23 1.78
N CYS A 18 14.08 4.57 1.23
CA CYS A 18 12.74 4.44 1.80
C CYS A 18 12.49 3.08 2.45
N GLY A 19 13.53 2.28 2.71
CA GLY A 19 13.40 0.96 3.34
C GLY A 19 13.13 1.01 4.85
N GLU A 20 13.50 2.10 5.53
CA GLU A 20 13.28 2.24 6.97
C GLU A 20 11.79 2.52 7.30
N GLY A 21 11.27 1.84 8.33
CA GLY A 21 9.89 2.01 8.78
C GLY A 21 8.84 1.33 7.89
N VAL A 22 9.26 0.42 7.00
CA VAL A 22 8.38 -0.37 6.13
C VAL A 22 8.20 -1.78 6.68
N GLU A 23 6.95 -2.21 6.82
CA GLU A 23 6.58 -3.59 7.12
C GLU A 23 5.93 -4.21 5.88
N PHE A 24 6.50 -5.31 5.40
CA PHE A 24 5.94 -6.06 4.26
C PHE A 24 5.10 -7.21 4.80
N VAL A 25 3.90 -7.38 4.24
CA VAL A 25 3.01 -8.50 4.60
C VAL A 25 2.76 -9.34 3.35
N PRO A 26 3.61 -10.35 3.08
CA PRO A 26 3.48 -11.20 1.90
C PRO A 26 2.34 -12.20 2.09
N GLY A 27 1.53 -12.37 1.05
CA GLY A 27 0.43 -13.33 1.01
C GLY A 27 -0.79 -12.78 0.27
N PHE A 28 -1.82 -13.61 0.13
CA PHE A 28 -3.12 -13.15 -0.37
C PHE A 28 -3.86 -12.34 0.70
N PHE A 29 -4.80 -11.49 0.30
CA PHE A 29 -5.53 -10.65 1.24
C PHE A 29 -6.38 -11.48 2.21
N GLU A 30 -6.96 -12.58 1.73
CA GLU A 30 -7.76 -13.53 2.50
C GLU A 30 -6.98 -14.11 3.68
N ASP A 31 -5.68 -14.35 3.48
CA ASP A 31 -4.79 -14.93 4.48
C ASP A 31 -4.23 -13.87 5.44
N THR A 32 -3.99 -12.65 4.95
CA THR A 32 -3.19 -11.63 5.68
C THR A 32 -4.02 -10.54 6.35
N MET A 33 -5.18 -10.19 5.78
CA MET A 33 -6.04 -9.13 6.33
C MET A 33 -6.66 -9.43 7.70
N PRO A 34 -6.93 -10.69 8.11
CA PRO A 34 -7.40 -10.99 9.47
C PRO A 34 -6.49 -10.42 10.56
N ASP A 35 -5.17 -10.47 10.37
CA ASP A 35 -4.17 -9.98 11.34
C ASP A 35 -4.07 -8.44 11.38
N MET A 36 -4.56 -7.76 10.33
CA MET A 36 -4.54 -6.30 10.21
C MET A 36 -5.77 -5.61 10.81
N ALA A 37 -6.83 -6.36 11.14
CA ALA A 37 -8.10 -5.80 11.57
C ALA A 37 -8.03 -4.99 12.89
N ALA A 38 -7.04 -5.27 13.74
CA ALA A 38 -6.82 -4.57 15.00
C ALA A 38 -5.93 -3.31 14.86
N GLY A 39 -5.48 -2.99 13.64
CA GLY A 39 -4.61 -1.85 13.36
C GLY A 39 -5.32 -0.51 13.50
N THR A 40 -4.55 0.55 13.77
CA THR A 40 -5.01 1.93 13.68
C THR A 40 -4.30 2.61 12.52
N TRP A 41 -5.08 3.11 11.56
CA TRP A 41 -4.55 3.65 10.31
C TRP A 41 -4.82 5.15 10.23
N SER A 42 -3.87 5.92 9.69
CA SER A 42 -4.08 7.33 9.33
C SER A 42 -4.48 7.49 7.86
N ILE A 43 -3.95 6.63 7.01
CA ILE A 43 -4.26 6.55 5.58
C ILE A 43 -4.35 5.08 5.21
N VAL A 44 -5.34 4.73 4.40
CA VAL A 44 -5.46 3.42 3.74
C VAL A 44 -5.60 3.68 2.24
N ARG A 45 -4.85 2.94 1.41
CA ARG A 45 -4.94 2.98 -0.05
C ARG A 45 -5.24 1.58 -0.57
N LEU A 46 -6.32 1.45 -1.34
CA LEU A 46 -6.78 0.20 -1.94
C LEU A 46 -6.50 0.24 -3.44
N ASP A 47 -5.83 -0.80 -3.93
CA ASP A 47 -5.30 -0.92 -5.30
C ASP A 47 -5.16 -2.42 -5.60
N GLY A 48 -6.32 -3.10 -5.68
CA GLY A 48 -6.41 -4.56 -5.76
C GLY A 48 -7.33 -5.05 -6.87
N ASP A 49 -7.80 -4.13 -7.73
CA ASP A 49 -8.63 -4.31 -8.93
C ASP A 49 -10.02 -4.97 -8.77
N SER A 50 -10.12 -6.06 -7.98
CA SER A 50 -11.32 -6.89 -7.90
C SER A 50 -12.34 -6.42 -6.86
N TYR A 51 -13.57 -6.89 -7.03
CA TYR A 51 -14.63 -6.70 -6.04
C TYR A 51 -14.24 -7.33 -4.70
N GLU A 52 -13.75 -8.58 -4.73
CA GLU A 52 -13.42 -9.37 -3.54
C GLU A 52 -12.28 -8.74 -2.74
N SER A 53 -11.21 -8.30 -3.42
CA SER A 53 -10.08 -7.63 -2.77
C SER A 53 -10.50 -6.30 -2.15
N THR A 54 -11.28 -5.50 -2.90
CA THR A 54 -11.78 -4.20 -2.42
C THR A 54 -12.70 -4.38 -1.21
N MET A 55 -13.67 -5.29 -1.28
CA MET A 55 -14.63 -5.54 -0.20
C MET A 55 -13.94 -6.08 1.06
N LEU A 56 -13.04 -7.06 0.90
CA LEU A 56 -12.30 -7.66 2.02
C LEU A 56 -11.42 -6.61 2.72
N THR A 57 -10.66 -5.83 1.96
CA THR A 57 -9.77 -4.81 2.53
C THR A 57 -10.56 -3.67 3.18
N LEU A 58 -11.68 -3.23 2.61
CA LEU A 58 -12.60 -2.29 3.25
C LEU A 58 -13.09 -2.81 4.60
N ALA A 59 -13.61 -4.04 4.62
CA ALA A 59 -14.16 -4.66 5.82
C ALA A 59 -13.14 -4.82 6.94
N LYS A 60 -11.85 -5.04 6.61
CA LYS A 60 -10.80 -5.25 7.61
C LYS A 60 -10.07 -3.97 8.01
N LEU A 61 -9.84 -3.03 7.10
CA LEU A 61 -9.01 -1.84 7.36
C LEU A 61 -9.81 -0.59 7.72
N TYR A 62 -11.01 -0.40 7.16
CA TYR A 62 -11.80 0.81 7.39
C TYR A 62 -12.27 1.00 8.85
N PRO A 63 -12.61 -0.07 9.62
CA PRO A 63 -12.89 0.07 11.04
C PRO A 63 -11.70 0.65 11.82
N GLY A 64 -10.48 0.27 11.47
CA GLY A 64 -9.24 0.77 12.07
C GLY A 64 -8.80 2.16 11.58
N LEU A 65 -9.42 2.71 10.53
CA LEU A 65 -9.09 4.05 10.04
C LEU A 65 -9.48 5.09 11.09
N SER A 66 -8.54 5.97 11.45
CA SER A 66 -8.76 7.01 12.45
C SER A 66 -9.72 8.07 11.95
N LYS A 67 -10.48 8.70 12.86
CA LYS A 67 -11.22 9.93 12.53
C LYS A 67 -10.24 10.98 11.99
N GLY A 68 -10.62 11.58 10.87
CA GLY A 68 -9.80 12.52 10.12
C GLY A 68 -8.79 11.88 9.16
N GLY A 69 -8.63 10.56 9.19
CA GLY A 69 -7.82 9.79 8.23
C GLY A 69 -8.48 9.66 6.87
N TYR A 70 -7.70 9.24 5.87
CA TYR A 70 -8.15 9.14 4.48
C TYR A 70 -8.18 7.69 3.99
N LEU A 71 -9.24 7.36 3.26
CA LEU A 71 -9.29 6.16 2.43
C LEU A 71 -9.17 6.57 0.97
N ILE A 72 -8.28 5.91 0.24
CA ILE A 72 -8.01 6.12 -1.18
C ILE A 72 -8.35 4.81 -1.91
N VAL A 73 -9.04 4.90 -3.04
CA VAL A 73 -9.39 3.77 -3.89
C VAL A 73 -8.91 4.08 -5.30
N ASP A 74 -7.97 3.29 -5.81
CA ASP A 74 -7.28 3.60 -7.08
C ASP A 74 -8.15 3.36 -8.32
N ASP A 75 -8.95 2.30 -8.29
CA ASP A 75 -9.64 1.79 -9.49
C ASP A 75 -11.12 2.18 -9.59
N TYR A 76 -11.60 3.09 -8.73
CA TYR A 76 -13.03 3.40 -8.61
C TYR A 76 -13.66 3.93 -9.92
N GLY A 77 -12.91 4.74 -10.65
CA GLY A 77 -13.28 5.35 -11.91
C GLY A 77 -13.23 4.36 -13.08
N ALA A 78 -12.24 3.46 -13.07
CA ALA A 78 -11.93 2.55 -14.18
C ALA A 78 -12.65 1.20 -14.10
N LEU A 79 -12.83 0.64 -12.89
CA LEU A 79 -13.32 -0.72 -12.69
C LEU A 79 -14.71 -0.73 -12.02
N PRO A 80 -15.76 -1.17 -12.73
CA PRO A 80 -17.12 -1.26 -12.18
C PRO A 80 -17.22 -2.14 -10.93
N GLU A 81 -16.46 -3.22 -10.87
CA GLU A 81 -16.40 -4.16 -9.75
C GLU A 81 -15.86 -3.50 -8.48
N CYS A 82 -14.77 -2.73 -8.60
CA CYS A 82 -14.22 -1.95 -7.50
C CYS A 82 -15.24 -0.90 -7.02
N ARG A 83 -15.85 -0.15 -7.96
CA ARG A 83 -16.91 0.81 -7.64
C ARG A 83 -18.08 0.18 -6.91
N ARG A 84 -18.53 -1.00 -7.35
CA ARG A 84 -19.63 -1.73 -6.73
C ARG A 84 -19.30 -2.12 -5.29
N ALA A 85 -18.10 -2.67 -5.04
CA ALA A 85 -17.66 -3.01 -3.69
C ALA A 85 -17.66 -1.79 -2.75
N VAL A 86 -17.14 -0.65 -3.23
CA VAL A 86 -17.13 0.60 -2.47
C VAL A 86 -18.55 1.08 -2.17
N THR A 87 -19.43 1.09 -3.16
CA THR A 87 -20.83 1.52 -2.99
C THR A 87 -21.55 0.66 -1.96
N GLU A 88 -21.52 -0.66 -2.12
CA GLU A 88 -22.20 -1.60 -1.22
C GLU A 88 -21.65 -1.51 0.22
N TYR A 89 -20.33 -1.43 0.38
CA TYR A 89 -19.73 -1.26 1.70
C TYR A 89 -20.19 0.04 2.38
N ARG A 90 -20.19 1.15 1.63
CA ARG A 90 -20.62 2.46 2.16
C ARG A 90 -22.10 2.48 2.52
N GLU A 91 -22.95 1.88 1.70
CA GLU A 91 -24.39 1.76 1.98
C GLU A 91 -24.63 0.91 3.25
N ALA A 92 -23.97 -0.25 3.36
CA ALA A 92 -24.11 -1.15 4.50
C ALA A 92 -23.68 -0.51 5.84
N HIS A 93 -22.71 0.41 5.80
CA HIS A 93 -22.15 1.06 7.00
C HIS A 93 -22.61 2.52 7.17
N GLY A 94 -23.55 3.01 6.35
CA GLY A 94 -24.05 4.38 6.43
C GLY A 94 -22.98 5.44 6.22
N ILE A 95 -21.96 5.17 5.42
CA ILE A 95 -20.85 6.09 5.16
C ILE A 95 -21.28 7.13 4.13
N THR A 96 -21.50 8.35 4.59
CA THR A 96 -21.95 9.49 3.76
C THR A 96 -20.85 10.50 3.44
N ALA A 97 -19.64 10.31 3.96
CA ALA A 97 -18.50 11.20 3.71
C ALA A 97 -18.29 11.40 2.20
N PRO A 98 -18.13 12.65 1.72
CA PRO A 98 -18.09 12.94 0.29
C PRO A 98 -16.91 12.26 -0.39
N ILE A 99 -17.16 11.67 -1.56
CA ILE A 99 -16.12 11.10 -2.42
C ILE A 99 -15.50 12.24 -3.25
N GLU A 100 -14.20 12.44 -3.08
CA GLU A 100 -13.39 13.38 -3.85
C GLU A 100 -12.68 12.63 -4.98
N THR A 101 -12.85 13.08 -6.22
CA THR A 101 -12.08 12.57 -7.37
C THR A 101 -10.64 13.06 -7.31
N ILE A 102 -9.68 12.16 -7.48
CA ILE A 102 -8.26 12.49 -7.62
C ILE A 102 -7.94 12.72 -9.10
N ASP A 103 -8.32 11.75 -9.94
CA ASP A 103 -8.16 11.78 -11.39
C ASP A 103 -9.28 10.97 -12.08
N TRP A 104 -9.01 10.42 -13.27
CA TRP A 104 -9.98 9.66 -14.04
C TRP A 104 -10.28 8.27 -13.45
N THR A 105 -9.42 7.74 -12.57
CA THR A 105 -9.59 6.44 -11.92
C THR A 105 -9.71 6.56 -10.41
N GLY A 106 -8.82 7.31 -9.76
CA GLY A 106 -8.69 7.34 -8.32
C GLY A 106 -9.71 8.24 -7.64
N VAL A 107 -10.21 7.80 -6.49
CA VAL A 107 -11.00 8.62 -5.58
C VAL A 107 -10.50 8.50 -4.15
N ARG A 108 -10.92 9.42 -3.28
CA ARG A 108 -10.67 9.35 -1.84
C ARG A 108 -11.81 9.93 -1.04
N TRP A 109 -11.87 9.62 0.24
CA TRP A 109 -12.65 10.38 1.21
C TRP A 109 -11.98 10.42 2.58
N ARG A 110 -12.37 11.42 3.37
CA ARG A 110 -11.94 11.56 4.76
C ARG A 110 -12.96 10.89 5.69
N LYS A 111 -12.51 10.07 6.64
CA LYS A 111 -13.40 9.49 7.66
C LYS A 111 -13.77 10.55 8.69
N GLU A 112 -15.04 10.94 8.75
CA GLU A 112 -15.49 12.03 9.62
C GLU A 112 -15.98 11.56 10.99
N THR A 113 -16.39 10.30 11.11
CA THR A 113 -16.96 9.70 12.31
C THR A 113 -15.97 8.79 13.01
N GLU A 114 -16.11 8.67 14.34
CA GLU A 114 -15.49 7.56 15.07
C GLU A 114 -16.26 6.28 14.72
N SER A 115 -15.54 5.18 14.53
CA SER A 115 -16.17 3.86 14.47
C SER A 115 -16.49 3.42 15.88
N GLU A 116 -17.75 3.11 16.15
CA GLU A 116 -18.06 2.26 17.30
C GLU A 116 -17.40 0.89 17.05
N PRO A 117 -16.61 0.35 17.97
CA PRO A 117 -16.07 -0.99 17.79
C PRO A 117 -17.25 -1.96 17.76
N GLU A 118 -17.42 -2.70 16.66
CA GLU A 118 -18.35 -3.83 16.67
C GLU A 118 -17.98 -4.77 17.80
N LYS A 119 -18.99 -5.16 18.60
CA LYS A 119 -18.88 -6.10 19.71
C LYS A 119 -18.62 -7.52 19.19
N GLY A 120 -17.43 -7.74 18.65
CA GLY A 120 -16.78 -9.05 18.59
C GLY A 120 -15.63 -9.02 19.59
N GLU A 121 -15.49 -10.07 20.38
CA GLU A 121 -14.44 -10.26 21.39
C GLU A 121 -13.06 -10.28 20.70
N ALA A 122 -12.56 -9.10 20.33
CA ALA A 122 -11.22 -8.94 19.80
C ALA A 122 -10.24 -9.21 20.95
N PRO A 123 -9.18 -10.00 20.72
CA PRO A 123 -8.13 -10.12 21.72
C PRO A 123 -7.65 -8.71 22.02
N VAL A 124 -7.66 -8.35 23.31
CA VAL A 124 -7.06 -7.12 23.82
C VAL A 124 -5.72 -6.99 23.11
N PRO A 125 -5.48 -5.91 22.33
CA PRO A 125 -4.21 -5.75 21.64
C PRO A 125 -3.15 -5.86 22.72
N SER A 126 -2.33 -6.92 22.64
CA SER A 126 -1.15 -6.98 23.47
C SER A 126 -0.44 -5.67 23.18
N ARG A 127 -0.18 -4.92 24.25
CA ARG A 127 0.39 -3.59 24.20
C ARG A 127 1.73 -3.73 23.49
N ARG A 128 1.74 -3.65 22.15
CA ARG A 128 2.97 -3.60 21.35
C ARG A 128 3.73 -2.45 21.97
N GLU A 129 4.91 -2.77 22.49
CA GLU A 129 5.76 -1.78 23.15
C GLU A 129 5.82 -0.56 22.26
N LYS A 130 5.70 0.63 22.86
CA LYS A 130 5.86 1.89 22.14
C LYS A 130 7.30 1.94 21.65
N THR A 131 7.57 1.33 20.51
CA THR A 131 8.80 1.56 19.78
C THR A 131 8.82 3.03 19.42
N ASP A 132 9.96 3.67 19.67
CA ASP A 132 10.18 5.06 19.26
C ASP A 132 10.09 5.11 17.73
N ARG A 133 8.93 5.53 17.22
CA ARG A 133 8.64 5.65 15.78
C ARG A 133 9.22 6.92 15.17
N ARG A 134 10.22 7.55 15.82
CA ARG A 134 10.93 8.67 15.21
C ARG A 134 11.63 8.18 13.95
N VAL A 135 11.08 8.54 12.80
CA VAL A 135 11.77 8.43 11.53
C VAL A 135 12.95 9.40 11.59
N VAL A 136 14.16 8.86 11.73
CA VAL A 136 15.38 9.64 11.54
C VAL A 136 15.43 9.99 10.06
N ARG A 137 15.10 11.24 9.73
CA ARG A 137 15.26 11.71 8.36
C ARG A 137 16.75 11.74 8.05
N GLN A 138 17.25 10.75 7.34
CA GLN A 138 18.57 10.85 6.74
C GLN A 138 18.55 12.03 5.76
N GLY A 139 19.22 13.12 6.13
CA GLY A 139 19.38 14.27 5.25
C GLY A 139 20.20 13.85 4.03
N GLY A 140 19.71 14.18 2.84
CA GLY A 140 20.50 14.06 1.60
C GLY A 140 20.20 12.89 0.68
N LEU A 141 19.10 12.15 0.89
CA LEU A 141 18.66 11.13 -0.08
C LEU A 141 18.24 11.78 -1.40
N ARG A 142 19.16 11.83 -2.37
CA ARG A 142 18.87 12.21 -3.75
C ARG A 142 18.12 11.05 -4.40
N ILE A 143 16.81 11.21 -4.55
CA ILE A 143 15.94 10.29 -5.30
C ILE A 143 16.28 10.42 -6.80
N PRO A 144 16.76 9.36 -7.48
CA PRO A 144 17.02 9.41 -8.92
C PRO A 144 15.73 9.60 -9.71
N THR A 145 15.80 10.39 -10.77
CA THR A 145 14.74 10.51 -11.78
C THR A 145 14.60 9.21 -12.57
N MET A 146 13.43 9.00 -13.20
CA MET A 146 13.21 7.84 -14.10
C MET A 146 14.26 7.74 -15.21
N ARG A 147 14.73 8.88 -15.72
CA ARG A 147 15.80 8.91 -16.73
C ARG A 147 17.12 8.42 -16.17
N GLU A 148 17.51 8.88 -14.98
CA GLU A 148 18.72 8.39 -14.30
C GLU A 148 18.62 6.89 -14.00
N ARG A 149 17.42 6.40 -13.67
CA ARG A 149 17.17 4.98 -13.47
C ARG A 149 17.44 4.15 -14.72
N LEU A 150 16.81 4.50 -15.83
CA LEU A 150 16.96 3.80 -17.11
C LEU A 150 18.42 3.79 -17.58
N LEU A 151 19.13 4.91 -17.38
CA LEU A 151 20.55 5.01 -17.72
C LEU A 151 21.42 4.11 -16.83
N GLN A 152 21.10 3.98 -15.55
CA GLN A 152 21.84 3.10 -14.66
C GLN A 152 21.62 1.63 -15.05
N ASP A 153 20.37 1.23 -15.31
CA ASP A 153 20.04 -0.13 -15.72
C ASP A 153 20.74 -0.49 -17.06
N GLU A 154 20.86 0.47 -17.98
CA GLU A 154 21.61 0.35 -19.23
C GLU A 154 23.12 0.16 -18.99
N VAL A 155 23.71 0.97 -18.11
CA VAL A 155 25.13 0.89 -17.74
C VAL A 155 25.45 -0.47 -17.11
N ASP A 156 24.58 -0.96 -16.23
CA ASP A 156 24.81 -2.24 -15.55
C ASP A 156 24.72 -3.40 -16.55
N ARG A 157 23.81 -3.34 -17.53
CA ARG A 157 23.75 -4.31 -18.63
C ARG A 157 25.03 -4.32 -19.47
N LEU A 158 25.49 -3.13 -19.90
CA LEU A 158 26.70 -3.00 -20.73
C LEU A 158 27.96 -3.48 -20.00
N LYS A 159 28.06 -3.26 -18.68
CA LYS A 159 29.16 -3.79 -17.87
C LYS A 159 29.15 -5.32 -17.83
N ALA A 160 27.98 -5.93 -17.64
CA ALA A 160 27.86 -7.38 -17.64
C ALA A 160 28.22 -7.98 -19.01
N GLU A 161 27.83 -7.33 -20.11
CA GLU A 161 28.23 -7.73 -21.47
C GLU A 161 29.75 -7.61 -21.67
N LEU A 162 30.36 -6.51 -21.21
CA LEU A 162 31.81 -6.30 -21.29
C LEU A 162 32.59 -7.39 -20.53
N GLU A 163 32.17 -7.70 -19.30
CA GLU A 163 32.79 -8.77 -18.50
C GLU A 163 32.73 -10.13 -19.20
N GLN A 164 31.64 -10.44 -19.91
CA GLN A 164 31.54 -11.68 -20.69
C GLN A 164 32.47 -11.70 -21.90
N VAL A 165 32.61 -10.58 -22.63
CA VAL A 165 33.54 -10.49 -23.76
C VAL A 165 34.98 -10.65 -23.28
N GLU A 166 35.38 -9.95 -22.23
CA GLU A 166 36.72 -10.05 -21.64
C GLU A 166 37.04 -11.46 -21.12
N ALA A 167 36.03 -12.19 -20.62
CA ALA A 167 36.18 -13.57 -20.20
C ALA A 167 36.32 -14.56 -21.37
N THR A 168 35.85 -14.20 -22.57
CA THR A 168 35.91 -15.05 -23.77
C THR A 168 37.20 -14.86 -24.57
N GLU A 169 37.90 -13.74 -24.37
CA GLU A 169 39.18 -13.41 -25.01
C GLU A 169 40.42 -13.96 -24.25
N LYS A 170 40.23 -14.60 -23.09
CA LYS A 170 41.27 -15.23 -22.26
C LYS A 170 41.35 -16.74 -22.46
#